data_AF-A0A0C3QV18-F1
#
_entry.id   AF-A0A0C3QV18-F1
#
_cell.length_a   1.000
_cell.length_b   1.000
_cell.length_c   1.000
_cell.angle_alpha   90.00
_cell.angle_beta   90.00
_cell.angle_gamma   90.00
#
_symmetry.space_group_name_H-M   'P 1'
#
loop_
_entity.id
_entity.type
_entity.pdbx_description
1 polymer ?
#
loop_
_entity_poly.entity_id
_entity_poly.type
_entity_poly.pdbx_seq_one_letter_code
_entity_poly.pdbx_strand_id
1 'polypeptide(L)' 'MASAITASTVGEFILSPKHSPDVSNKKRIHHALRLYHPDRFEIAVVAKLEGRDKEEVRELGEVVAKCLNKLLEKEN' A
#
# COMPACT_ATOMS: atom_id res chain seq x y z
N MET A 1 17.25 -8.16 8.54
CA MET A 1 17.23 -6.97 7.67
C MET A 1 15.77 -6.62 7.45
N ALA A 2 15.28 -5.50 7.98
CA ALA A 2 13.91 -5.05 7.69
C ALA A 2 13.81 -4.85 6.17
N SER A 3 12.95 -5.63 5.50
CA SER A 3 12.75 -5.54 4.06
C SER A 3 12.24 -4.14 3.74
N ALA A 4 13.02 -3.36 3.00
CA ALA A 4 12.60 -2.05 2.52
C ALA A 4 11.25 -2.17 1.79
N ILE A 5 10.36 -1.20 2.00
CA ILE A 5 9.10 -1.12 1.25
C ILE A 5 9.45 -0.78 -0.19
N THR A 6 9.22 -1.72 -1.11
CA THR A 6 9.52 -1.59 -2.53
C THR A 6 8.32 -2.03 -3.37
N ALA A 7 8.30 -1.63 -4.65
CA ALA A 7 7.24 -2.07 -5.56
C ALA A 7 7.19 -3.60 -5.70
N SER A 8 8.33 -4.28 -5.65
CA SER A 8 8.39 -5.74 -5.72
C SER A 8 7.77 -6.39 -4.48
N THR A 9 8.18 -5.98 -3.27
CA THR A 9 7.65 -6.55 -2.02
C THR A 9 6.17 -6.23 -1.81
N VAL A 10 5.74 -5.00 -2.16
CA VAL A 10 4.32 -4.62 -2.15
C VAL A 10 3.54 -5.43 -3.19
N GLY A 11 4.10 -5.65 -4.38
CA GLY A 11 3.49 -6.42 -5.46
C GLY A 11 3.30 -7.90 -5.08
N GLU A 12 4.32 -8.53 -4.52
CA GLU A 12 4.26 -9.91 -4.02
C GLU A 12 3.11 -10.11 -3.02
N PHE A 13 2.87 -9.12 -2.16
CA PHE A 13 1.76 -9.15 -1.21
C PHE A 13 0.41 -8.91 -1.88
N ILE A 14 0.26 -7.76 -2.56
CA ILE A 14 -1.03 -7.31 -3.11
C ILE A 14 -1.51 -8.16 -4.28
N LEU A 15 -0.59 -8.79 -5.03
CA LEU A 15 -0.88 -9.65 -6.19
C LEU A 15 -0.70 -11.14 -5.89
N SER A 16 -0.48 -11.52 -4.63
CA SER A 16 -0.37 -12.92 -4.23
C SER A 16 -1.57 -13.74 -4.73
N PRO A 17 -1.35 -14.91 -5.36
CA PRO A 17 -2.46 -15.76 -5.82
C PRO A 17 -3.33 -16.29 -4.67
N LYS A 18 -2.85 -16.24 -3.42
CA LYS A 18 -3.60 -16.64 -2.22
C LYS A 18 -4.56 -15.57 -1.71
N HIS A 19 -4.47 -14.35 -2.22
CA HIS A 19 -5.32 -13.23 -1.83
C HIS A 19 -6.24 -12.88 -2.99
N SER A 20 -7.57 -12.92 -2.79
CA SER A 20 -8.56 -12.51 -3.81
C SER A 20 -8.29 -13.05 -5.23
N PRO A 21 -8.21 -14.39 -5.42
CA PRO A 21 -7.87 -15.00 -6.70
C PRO A 21 -8.86 -14.65 -7.83
N ASP A 22 -10.12 -14.36 -7.49
CA ASP A 22 -11.18 -14.02 -8.45
C ASP A 22 -11.20 -12.53 -8.83
N VAL A 23 -10.28 -11.73 -8.30
CA VAL A 23 -10.21 -10.28 -8.53
C VAL A 23 -8.99 -9.99 -9.40
N SER A 24 -9.18 -9.26 -10.50
CA SER A 24 -8.07 -8.87 -11.37
C SER A 24 -7.00 -8.06 -10.63
N ASN A 25 -5.74 -8.22 -11.04
CA ASN A 25 -4.60 -7.48 -10.48
C ASN A 25 -4.88 -5.97 -10.43
N LYS A 26 -5.36 -5.39 -11.54
CA LYS A 26 -5.75 -3.98 -11.61
C LYS A 26 -6.78 -3.58 -10.54
N LYS A 27 -7.83 -4.39 -10.32
CA LYS A 27 -8.83 -4.11 -9.27
C LYS A 27 -8.23 -4.22 -7.86
N ARG A 28 -7.33 -5.18 -7.62
CA ARG A 28 -6.62 -5.34 -6.35
C ARG A 28 -5.72 -4.14 -6.05
N ILE A 29 -4.96 -3.68 -7.04
CA ILE A 29 -4.12 -2.47 -6.94
C ILE A 29 -4.98 -1.24 -6.67
N HIS A 30 -6.10 -1.04 -7.39
CA HIS A 30 -7.03 0.07 -7.13
C HIS A 30 -7.68 0.01 -5.75
N HIS A 31 -7.95 -1.19 -5.22
CA HIS A 31 -8.44 -1.34 -3.85
C HIS A 31 -7.37 -0.90 -2.87
N ALA A 32 -6.14 -1.39 -3.02
CA ALA A 32 -5.02 -1.03 -2.16
C ALA A 32 -4.74 0.49 -2.19
N LEU A 33 -4.74 1.12 -3.37
CA LEU A 33 -4.58 2.57 -3.50
C LEU A 33 -5.65 3.36 -2.74
N ARG A 34 -6.89 2.86 -2.66
CA ARG A 34 -7.94 3.48 -1.87
C ARG A 34 -7.72 3.35 -0.35
N LEU A 35 -7.04 2.30 0.11
CA LEU A 35 -6.71 2.12 1.51
C LEU A 35 -5.50 2.97 1.93
N TYR A 36 -4.48 3.02 1.07
CA TYR A 36 -3.23 3.76 1.29
C TYR A 36 -3.27 5.21 0.78
N HIS A 37 -4.44 5.69 0.33
CA HIS A 37 -4.60 7.10 -0.04
C HIS A 37 -4.30 7.97 1.19
N PRO A 38 -3.48 9.04 1.09
CA PRO A 38 -3.05 9.85 2.23
C PRO A 38 -4.20 10.22 3.17
N ASP A 39 -5.28 10.81 2.66
CA ASP A 39 -6.43 11.21 3.48
C ASP A 39 -7.09 10.03 4.23
N ARG A 40 -7.24 8.88 3.56
CA ARG A 40 -7.90 7.72 4.16
C ARG A 40 -6.98 7.01 5.14
N PHE A 41 -5.70 6.91 4.80
CA PHE A 41 -4.69 6.30 5.64
C PHE A 41 -4.44 7.14 6.90
N GLU A 42 -4.45 8.46 6.77
CA GLU A 42 -4.36 9.39 7.90
C GLU A 42 -5.48 9.14 8.91
N ILE A 43 -6.73 9.09 8.45
CA ILE A 43 -7.90 8.89 9.32
C ILE A 43 -7.97 7.46 9.87
N ALA A 44 -7.69 6.45 9.04
CA ALA A 44 -7.92 5.06 9.39
C ALA A 44 -6.82 4.44 10.26
N VAL A 45 -5.57 4.90 10.08
CA VAL A 45 -4.37 4.32 10.71
C VAL A 45 -3.62 5.38 11.52
N VAL A 46 -3.15 6.45 10.89
CA VAL A 46 -2.22 7.41 11.52
C VAL A 46 -2.86 8.15 12.69
N ALA A 47 -4.15 8.49 12.61
CA ALA A 47 -4.90 9.15 13.68
C ALA A 47 -5.04 8.29 14.96
N LYS A 48 -4.78 6.98 14.89
CA LYS A 48 -4.82 6.05 16.03
C LYS A 48 -3.46 5.84 16.68
N LEU A 49 -2.40 6.44 16.13
CA LEU A 49 -1.03 6.33 16.63
C LEU A 49 -0.65 7.57 17.43
N GLU A 50 0.25 7.39 18.39
CA GLU A 50 0.77 8.45 19.24
C GLU A 50 2.29 8.59 19.07
N GLY A 51 2.80 9.80 19.25
CA GLY A 51 4.24 10.06 19.29
C GLY A 51 4.95 9.80 17.95
N ARG A 52 6.17 9.26 18.05
CA ARG A 52 7.12 9.12 16.92
C ARG A 52 6.65 8.14 15.84
N ASP A 53 5.86 7.14 16.22
CA ASP A 53 5.36 6.11 15.32
C ASP A 53 4.38 6.69 14.28
N LYS A 54 3.73 7.81 14.63
CA LYS A 54 2.74 8.48 13.77
C LYS A 54 3.35 8.98 12.46
N GLU A 55 4.46 9.72 12.55
CA GLU A 55 5.13 10.29 11.38
C GLU A 55 5.79 9.20 10.54
N GLU A 56 6.46 8.23 11.17
CA GLU A 56 7.09 7.11 10.47
C GLU A 56 6.06 6.28 9.69
N VAL A 57 4.92 5.94 10.30
CA VAL A 57 3.86 5.19 9.62
C VAL A 57 3.22 6.00 8.49
N ARG A 58 3.06 7.32 8.66
CA ARG A 58 2.56 8.20 7.59
C ARG A 58 3.51 8.17 6.38
N GLU A 59 4.80 8.40 6.61
CA GLU A 59 5.82 8.40 5.55
C GLU A 59 5.87 7.04 4.83
N LEU A 60 5.86 5.94 5.58
CA LEU A 60 5.83 4.59 5.01
C LEU A 60 4.54 4.32 4.22
N GLY A 61 3.40 4.81 4.68
CA GLY A 61 2.13 4.75 3.95
C GLY A 61 2.20 5.43 2.58
N GLU A 62 2.82 6.61 2.50
CA GLU A 62 3.08 7.30 1.23
C GLU A 62 4.00 6.50 0.31
N VAL A 63 5.04 5.86 0.86
CA VAL A 63 5.94 4.98 0.08
C VAL A 63 5.16 3.81 -0.52
N VAL A 64 4.24 3.19 0.24
CA VAL A 64 3.36 2.13 -0.27
C VAL A 64 2.47 2.66 -1.39
N ALA A 65 1.85 3.82 -1.23
CA ALA A 65 1.01 4.44 -2.27
C ALA A 65 1.81 4.69 -3.57
N LYS A 66 3.04 5.20 -3.46
CA LYS A 66 3.96 5.37 -4.60
C LYS A 66 4.30 4.03 -5.28
N CYS A 67 4.52 2.98 -4.50
CA CYS A 67 4.76 1.63 -5.02
C CYS A 67 3.54 1.07 -5.78
N LEU A 68 2.34 1.26 -5.23
CA LEU A 68 1.08 0.83 -5.86
C LEU A 68 0.80 1.55 -7.18
N ASN A 69 1.08 2.85 -7.27
CA ASN A 69 0.96 3.59 -8.53
C ASN A 69 1.91 3.04 -9.61
N LYS A 70 3.17 2.75 -9.26
CA LYS A 70 4.12 2.10 -10.18
C LYS A 70 3.66 0.72 -10.64
N LEU A 71 3.02 -0.06 -9.77
CA LEU A 71 2.43 -1.35 -10.15
C LEU A 71 1.25 -1.18 -11.10
N LEU A 72 0.41 -0.17 -10.86
CA LEU A 72 -0.73 0.13 -11.73
C LEU A 72 -0.27 0.56 -13.13
N GLU A 73 0.78 1.38 -13.22
CA GLU A 73 1.37 1.80 -14.50
C GLU A 73 1.89 0.62 -15.33
N LYS A 74 2.40 -0.44 -14.68
CA LYS A 74 2.89 -1.66 -15.35
C LYS A 74 1.77 -2.61 -15.79
N GLU A 75 0.58 -2.49 -15.20
CA GLU A 75 -0.59 -3.33 -15.49
C GLU A 75 -1.50 -2.70 -16.58
N ASN A 76 -1.25 -1.44 -16.96
CA ASN A 76 -1.94 -0.73 -18.04
C ASN A 76 -1.28 -0.98 -19.39
#